data_AF-A0A2Z6RA39-F1
#
_entry.id   AF-A0A2Z6RA39-F1
#
_cell.length_a   1.000
_cell.length_b   1.000
_cell.length_c   1.000
_cell.angle_alpha   90.00
_cell.angle_beta   90.00
_cell.angle_gamma   90.00
#
_symmetry.space_group_name_H-M   'P 1'
#
loop_
_entity.id
_entity.type
_entity.pdbx_description
1 polymer ?
#
loop_
_entity_poly.entity_id
_entity_poly.type
_entity_poly.pdbx_seq_one_letter_code
_entity_poly.pdbx_strand_id
1 'polypeptide(L)'
;MSSSTRHNSQDNSPTLNNVLEIAKKIEYKIGPVTFSSSQTASSIQLIELLREILDLCDNIQQIQEVLTTFKDSKQSFDLVKKSEIEKKIKVLSDFNNHVESILSNKQSLIMKLKDPFVGEHINVEPEYHRAFSELFSAITKSIALLPNDMESTSWMKNHSITDEKISNQIYGTASLVAMYGNYFDSLDRVRQTLKQMHDVDAGKK
;
A
#
# COMPACT_ATOMS: atom_id res chain seq x y z
N MET A 1 -61.55 -27.53 -9.02
CA MET A 1 -60.66 -27.91 -7.91
C MET A 1 -59.45 -26.99 -7.99
N SER A 2 -59.55 -25.72 -7.61
CA SER A 2 -59.48 -25.20 -6.23
C SER A 2 -58.10 -25.40 -5.62
N SER A 3 -57.24 -24.39 -5.72
CA SER A 3 -56.16 -24.13 -4.76
C SER A 3 -55.81 -22.65 -4.82
N SER A 4 -56.28 -21.94 -3.80
CA SER A 4 -56.17 -20.50 -3.58
C SER A 4 -54.89 -20.23 -2.81
N THR A 5 -53.90 -19.61 -3.44
CA THR A 5 -52.69 -19.13 -2.75
C THR A 5 -53.02 -17.79 -2.10
N ARG A 6 -53.52 -17.82 -0.86
CA ARG A 6 -53.66 -16.63 -0.01
C ARG A 6 -52.26 -16.13 0.36
N HIS A 7 -51.83 -15.03 -0.25
CA HIS A 7 -50.74 -14.22 0.28
C HIS A 7 -51.22 -13.60 1.61
N ASN A 8 -50.66 -14.12 2.69
CA ASN A 8 -50.76 -13.57 4.03
C ASN A 8 -49.82 -12.34 4.10
N SER A 9 -50.33 -11.18 3.73
CA SER A 9 -49.67 -9.90 3.99
C SER A 9 -50.27 -9.38 5.30
N GLN A 10 -49.56 -9.62 6.40
CA GLN A 10 -49.87 -9.01 7.69
C GLN A 10 -49.96 -7.49 7.50
N ASP A 11 -51.13 -6.95 7.79
CA ASP A 11 -51.37 -5.53 8.07
C ASP A 11 -50.39 -5.08 9.14
N ASN A 12 -49.26 -4.51 8.72
CA ASN A 12 -48.31 -3.81 9.58
C ASN A 12 -48.84 -2.40 9.86
N SER A 13 -50.09 -2.28 10.27
CA SER A 13 -50.58 -1.07 10.92
C SER A 13 -50.01 -1.08 12.33
N PRO A 14 -49.19 -0.10 12.75
CA PRO A 14 -48.72 -0.05 14.11
C PRO A 14 -49.96 0.07 15.01
N THR A 15 -50.26 -1.01 15.74
CA THR A 15 -51.39 -1.05 16.66
C THR A 15 -51.22 0.12 17.62
N LEU A 16 -52.31 0.84 17.92
CA LEU A 16 -52.31 2.03 18.78
C LEU A 16 -51.51 1.83 20.09
N ASN A 17 -51.47 0.60 20.60
CA ASN A 17 -50.67 0.19 21.75
C ASN A 17 -49.16 0.32 21.56
N ASN A 18 -48.62 -0.01 20.38
CA ASN A 18 -47.19 0.15 20.08
C ASN A 18 -46.81 1.63 20.01
N VAL A 19 -47.71 2.47 19.46
CA VAL A 19 -47.52 3.93 19.40
C VAL A 19 -47.56 4.54 20.80
N LEU A 20 -48.46 4.06 21.67
CA LEU A 20 -48.55 4.47 23.08
C LEU A 20 -47.33 4.04 23.91
N GLU A 21 -46.78 2.84 23.68
CA GLU A 21 -45.52 2.42 24.32
C GLU A 21 -44.34 3.29 23.90
N ILE A 22 -44.23 3.60 22.61
CA ILE A 22 -43.17 4.48 22.10
C ILE A 22 -43.33 5.89 22.70
N ALA A 23 -44.55 6.42 22.77
CA ALA A 23 -44.85 7.72 23.38
C ALA A 23 -44.50 7.78 24.87
N LYS A 24 -44.70 6.67 25.60
CA LYS A 24 -44.28 6.54 27.00
C LYS A 24 -42.77 6.48 27.16
N LYS A 25 -42.07 5.86 26.21
CA LYS A 25 -40.62 5.70 26.21
C LYS A 25 -39.86 7.01 25.92
N ILE A 26 -40.51 7.98 25.28
CA ILE A 26 -39.95 9.30 24.94
C ILE A 26 -40.32 10.42 25.93
N GLU A 27 -40.88 10.08 27.11
CA GLU A 27 -41.32 11.06 28.13
C GLU A 27 -42.29 12.15 27.59
N TYR A 28 -43.09 11.84 26.57
CA TYR A 28 -44.07 12.79 26.08
C TYR A 28 -45.26 12.84 27.06
N LYS A 29 -45.32 13.90 27.90
CA LYS A 29 -46.43 14.11 28.83
C LYS A 29 -47.70 14.45 28.04
N ILE A 30 -48.57 13.46 27.88
CA ILE A 30 -49.95 13.69 27.44
C ILE A 30 -50.63 14.49 28.57
N GLY A 31 -50.81 15.79 28.35
CA GLY A 31 -51.63 16.63 29.22
C GLY A 31 -53.06 16.08 29.28
N PRO A 32 -53.82 16.32 30.36
CA PRO A 32 -55.15 15.77 30.51
C PRO A 32 -56.05 16.37 29.43
N VAL A 33 -56.43 15.55 28.44
CA VAL A 33 -57.48 15.91 27.50
C VAL A 33 -58.79 15.81 28.26
N THR A 34 -59.21 16.91 28.87
CA THR A 34 -60.51 17.02 29.53
C THR A 34 -61.57 17.23 28.45
N PHE A 35 -62.26 16.17 28.07
CA PHE A 35 -63.48 16.27 27.26
C PHE A 35 -64.64 16.71 28.17
N SER A 36 -64.87 18.03 28.25
CA SER A 36 -66.06 18.57 28.92
C SER A 36 -67.29 18.34 28.03
N SER A 37 -68.26 17.61 28.57
CA SER A 37 -69.56 17.30 27.95
C SER A 37 -70.32 18.57 27.56
N SER A 38 -70.28 18.91 26.27
CA SER A 38 -71.19 19.82 25.58
C SER A 38 -71.27 19.35 24.13
N GLN A 39 -72.43 18.84 23.75
CA GLN A 39 -72.68 18.08 22.52
C GLN A 39 -72.51 18.93 21.23
N THR A 40 -72.27 20.23 21.35
CA THR A 40 -72.01 21.16 20.23
C THR A 40 -70.55 21.60 20.10
N ALA A 41 -69.73 21.46 21.15
CA ALA A 41 -68.30 21.77 21.10
C ALA A 41 -67.46 20.63 20.47
N SER A 42 -67.94 19.39 20.59
CA SER A 42 -67.24 18.20 20.09
C SER A 42 -67.18 18.11 18.55
N SER A 43 -68.20 18.57 17.83
CA SER A 43 -68.19 18.55 16.36
C SER A 43 -67.32 19.66 15.79
N ILE A 44 -67.32 20.84 16.42
CA ILE A 44 -66.46 21.97 16.03
C ILE A 44 -64.99 21.61 16.26
N GLN A 45 -64.64 21.04 17.42
CA GLN A 45 -63.28 20.56 17.69
C GLN A 45 -62.85 19.45 16.73
N LEU A 46 -63.75 18.55 16.34
CA LEU A 46 -63.46 17.52 15.35
C LEU A 46 -63.22 18.11 13.96
N ILE A 47 -64.00 19.12 13.57
CA ILE A 47 -63.82 19.84 12.30
C ILE A 47 -62.48 20.59 12.28
N GLU A 48 -62.08 21.16 13.41
CA GLU A 48 -60.81 21.87 13.56
C GLU A 48 -59.62 20.90 13.51
N LEU A 49 -59.72 19.75 14.18
CA LEU A 49 -58.75 18.66 14.07
C LEU A 49 -58.65 18.09 12.64
N LEU A 50 -59.79 17.92 11.96
CA LEU A 50 -59.82 17.47 10.57
C LEU A 50 -59.15 18.47 9.62
N ARG A 51 -59.31 19.77 9.85
CA ARG A 51 -58.61 20.82 9.11
C ARG A 51 -57.11 20.79 9.37
N GLU A 52 -56.71 20.62 10.62
CA GLU A 52 -55.29 20.51 11.00
C GLU A 52 -54.64 19.26 10.37
N ILE A 53 -55.36 18.13 10.33
CA ILE A 53 -54.91 16.91 9.64
C ILE A 53 -54.82 17.13 8.13
N LEU A 54 -55.76 17.86 7.53
CA LEU A 54 -55.72 18.21 6.10
C LEU A 54 -54.52 19.09 5.77
N ASP A 55 -54.27 20.14 6.56
CA ASP A 55 -53.09 20.99 6.41
C ASP A 55 -51.80 20.17 6.57
N LEU A 56 -51.75 19.23 7.52
CA LEU A 56 -50.60 18.35 7.70
C LEU A 56 -50.40 17.41 6.50
N CYS A 57 -51.49 16.86 5.94
CA CYS A 57 -51.46 16.04 4.74
C CYS A 57 -50.96 16.83 3.53
N ASP A 58 -51.42 18.06 3.35
CA ASP A 58 -50.96 18.94 2.26
C ASP A 58 -49.47 19.28 2.40
N ASN A 59 -49.01 19.56 3.63
CA ASN A 59 -47.59 19.77 3.90
C ASN A 59 -46.74 18.52 3.62
N ILE A 60 -47.22 17.33 4.01
CA ILE A 60 -46.53 16.05 3.71
C ILE A 60 -46.45 15.84 2.20
N GLN A 61 -47.54 16.10 1.48
CA GLN A 61 -47.58 15.94 0.03
C GLN A 61 -46.65 16.93 -0.68
N GLN A 62 -46.58 18.18 -0.23
CA GLN A 62 -45.63 19.17 -0.74
C GLN A 62 -44.17 18.72 -0.49
N ILE A 63 -43.85 18.20 0.69
CA ILE A 63 -42.51 17.67 0.99
C ILE A 63 -42.19 16.48 0.10
N GLN A 64 -43.14 15.58 -0.13
CA GLN A 64 -42.97 14.42 -1.02
C GLN A 64 -42.73 14.84 -2.47
N GLU A 65 -43.43 15.87 -2.96
CA GLU A 65 -43.22 16.42 -4.30
C GLU A 65 -41.82 17.01 -4.45
N VAL A 66 -41.35 17.78 -3.46
CA VAL A 66 -39.99 18.35 -3.44
C VAL A 66 -38.94 17.24 -3.42
N LEU A 67 -39.15 16.21 -2.60
CA LEU A 67 -38.23 15.08 -2.49
C LEU A 67 -38.16 14.28 -3.79
N THR A 68 -39.30 14.05 -4.44
CA THR A 68 -39.38 13.37 -5.73
C THR A 68 -38.68 14.18 -6.81
N THR A 69 -38.98 15.47 -6.90
CA THR A 69 -38.31 16.40 -7.83
C THR A 69 -36.79 16.41 -7.62
N PHE A 70 -36.34 16.42 -6.36
CA PHE A 70 -34.92 16.37 -6.03
C PHE A 70 -34.27 15.03 -6.41
N LYS A 71 -34.96 13.91 -6.18
CA LYS A 71 -34.51 12.57 -6.58
C LYS A 71 -34.35 12.47 -8.09
N ASP A 72 -35.34 12.94 -8.84
CA ASP A 72 -35.33 12.92 -10.30
C ASP A 72 -34.25 13.86 -10.87
N SER A 73 -34.06 15.02 -10.24
CA SER A 73 -32.96 15.94 -10.55
C SER A 73 -31.59 15.31 -10.30
N LYS A 74 -31.42 14.57 -9.20
CA LYS A 74 -30.18 13.85 -8.90
C LYS A 74 -29.90 12.72 -9.89
N GLN A 75 -30.93 11.96 -10.26
CA GLN A 75 -30.80 10.89 -11.26
C GLN A 75 -30.49 11.45 -12.66
N SER A 76 -31.04 12.61 -12.98
CA SER A 76 -30.87 13.27 -14.28
C SER A 76 -29.72 14.28 -14.31
N PHE A 77 -29.04 14.52 -13.19
CA PHE A 77 -27.98 15.53 -13.04
C PHE A 77 -26.90 15.38 -14.11
N ASP A 78 -26.48 14.13 -14.35
CA ASP A 78 -25.45 13.74 -15.30
C ASP A 78 -25.89 13.89 -16.78
N LEU A 79 -27.20 14.03 -17.02
CA LEU A 79 -27.80 14.14 -18.35
C LEU A 79 -28.40 15.53 -18.63
N VAL A 80 -28.64 16.34 -17.60
CA VAL A 80 -29.27 17.66 -17.72
C VAL A 80 -28.25 18.78 -17.59
N LYS A 81 -27.17 18.57 -16.83
CA LYS A 81 -26.14 19.59 -16.69
C LYS A 81 -25.27 19.65 -17.94
N LYS A 82 -25.38 20.78 -18.65
CA LYS A 82 -24.54 21.13 -19.81
C LYS A 82 -23.05 20.85 -19.56
N SER A 83 -22.54 21.16 -18.37
CA SER A 83 -21.14 20.95 -18.01
C SER A 83 -20.72 19.47 -17.98
N GLU A 84 -21.57 18.55 -17.53
CA GLU A 84 -21.25 17.11 -17.51
C GLU A 84 -21.35 16.51 -18.90
N ILE A 85 -22.35 16.91 -19.69
CA ILE A 85 -22.46 16.53 -21.10
C ILE A 85 -21.22 17.00 -21.89
N GLU A 86 -20.78 18.23 -21.66
CA GLU A 86 -19.60 18.81 -22.33
C GLU A 86 -18.30 18.08 -21.96
N LYS A 87 -18.14 17.68 -20.69
CA LYS A 87 -17.03 16.81 -20.27
C LYS A 87 -17.07 15.46 -20.98
N LYS A 88 -18.25 14.83 -21.08
CA LYS A 88 -18.41 13.54 -21.77
C LYS A 88 -18.12 13.66 -23.26
N ILE A 89 -18.58 14.73 -23.91
CA ILE A 89 -18.27 15.03 -25.32
C ILE A 89 -16.76 15.21 -25.49
N LYS A 90 -16.09 15.94 -24.58
CA LYS A 90 -14.64 16.11 -24.62
C LYS A 90 -13.90 14.78 -24.49
N VAL A 91 -14.25 13.96 -23.50
CA VAL A 91 -13.65 12.62 -23.31
C VAL A 91 -13.86 11.74 -24.54
N LEU A 92 -15.07 11.75 -25.10
CA LEU A 92 -15.39 10.98 -26.30
C LEU A 92 -14.62 11.50 -27.52
N SER A 93 -14.46 12.80 -27.66
CA SER A 93 -13.66 13.42 -28.72
C SER A 93 -12.18 13.08 -28.56
N ASP A 94 -11.64 13.14 -27.35
CA ASP A 94 -10.25 12.77 -27.07
C ASP A 94 -10.01 11.28 -27.37
N PHE A 95 -10.97 10.41 -27.01
CA PHE A 95 -10.92 9.00 -27.36
C PHE A 95 -10.98 8.78 -28.88
N ASN A 96 -11.89 9.46 -29.58
CA ASN A 96 -11.99 9.38 -31.03
C ASN A 96 -10.68 9.84 -31.70
N ASN A 97 -10.09 10.94 -31.24
CA ASN A 97 -8.81 11.44 -31.73
C ASN A 97 -7.66 10.43 -31.53
N HIS A 98 -7.63 9.74 -30.38
CA HIS A 98 -6.67 8.65 -30.15
C HIS A 98 -6.89 7.49 -31.10
N VAL A 99 -8.14 7.06 -31.29
CA VAL A 99 -8.48 5.97 -32.22
C VAL A 99 -8.13 6.35 -33.66
N GLU A 100 -8.43 7.57 -34.09
CA GLU A 100 -8.04 8.09 -35.38
C GLU A 100 -6.52 8.14 -35.53
N SER A 101 -5.78 8.58 -34.50
CA SER A 101 -4.32 8.55 -34.52
C SER A 101 -3.76 7.13 -34.68
N ILE A 102 -4.34 6.14 -34.00
CA ILE A 102 -3.96 4.74 -34.16
C ILE A 102 -4.31 4.23 -35.56
N LEU A 103 -5.46 4.63 -36.10
CA LEU A 103 -5.91 4.24 -37.43
C LEU A 103 -5.03 4.85 -38.53
N SER A 104 -4.66 6.13 -38.42
CA SER A 104 -3.72 6.81 -39.31
C SER A 104 -2.34 6.16 -39.26
N ASN A 105 -1.90 5.75 -38.06
CA ASN A 105 -0.63 5.06 -37.87
C ASN A 105 -0.72 3.54 -38.09
N LYS A 106 -1.86 2.99 -38.51
CA LYS A 106 -2.08 1.55 -38.63
C LYS A 106 -1.01 0.88 -39.50
N GLN A 107 -0.66 1.47 -40.64
CA GLN A 107 0.37 0.92 -41.52
C GLN A 107 1.78 1.00 -40.91
N SER A 108 2.10 2.10 -40.22
CA SER A 108 3.37 2.25 -39.50
C SER A 108 3.48 1.24 -38.34
N LEU A 109 2.39 1.03 -37.61
CA LEU A 109 2.32 0.07 -36.51
C LEU A 109 2.40 -1.37 -37.04
N ILE A 110 1.71 -1.68 -38.14
CA ILE A 110 1.82 -2.97 -38.83
C ILE A 110 3.25 -3.19 -39.33
N MET A 111 3.91 -2.17 -39.89
CA MET A 111 5.31 -2.29 -40.31
C MET A 111 6.24 -2.50 -39.11
N LYS A 112 6.06 -1.78 -38.00
CA LYS A 112 6.82 -2.00 -36.76
C LYS A 112 6.55 -3.35 -36.09
N LEU A 113 5.35 -3.93 -36.26
CA LEU A 113 5.05 -5.28 -35.79
C LEU A 113 5.56 -6.36 -36.75
N LYS A 114 5.53 -6.08 -38.06
CA LYS A 114 6.00 -6.98 -39.13
C LYS A 114 7.51 -6.96 -39.29
N ASP A 115 8.16 -5.90 -38.83
CA ASP A 115 9.60 -5.82 -38.67
C ASP A 115 9.88 -6.40 -37.28
N PRO A 116 10.03 -7.74 -37.13
CA PRO A 116 10.47 -8.30 -35.86
C PRO A 116 11.78 -7.60 -35.57
N PHE A 117 11.82 -6.80 -34.50
CA PHE A 117 13.00 -6.07 -34.01
C PHE A 117 14.26 -6.55 -34.72
N VAL A 118 14.71 -5.87 -35.77
CA VAL A 118 15.94 -6.27 -36.48
C VAL A 118 17.11 -5.68 -35.69
N GLY A 119 17.18 -6.01 -34.41
CA GLY A 119 18.44 -5.98 -33.70
C GLY A 119 19.31 -7.14 -34.18
N GLU A 120 20.60 -7.12 -33.84
CA GLU A 120 21.44 -8.31 -33.97
C GLU A 120 20.92 -9.40 -33.02
N HIS A 121 19.99 -10.22 -33.49
CA HIS A 121 19.47 -11.34 -32.72
C HIS A 121 20.39 -12.52 -32.96
N ILE A 122 20.92 -13.06 -31.87
CA ILE A 122 21.56 -14.38 -31.90
C ILE A 122 20.42 -15.38 -32.11
N ASN A 123 20.31 -15.95 -33.30
CA ASN A 123 19.42 -17.07 -33.54
C ASN A 123 19.95 -18.25 -32.74
N VAL A 124 19.26 -18.58 -31.64
CA VAL A 124 19.54 -19.76 -30.84
C VAL A 124 18.50 -20.81 -31.22
N GLU A 125 18.91 -22.03 -31.55
CA GLU A 125 17.96 -23.13 -31.77
C GLU A 125 17.21 -23.47 -30.46
N PRO A 126 15.94 -23.90 -30.53
CA PRO A 126 15.10 -24.11 -29.34
C PRO A 126 15.73 -25.03 -28.28
N GLU A 127 16.57 -25.99 -28.68
CA GLU A 127 17.26 -26.91 -27.78
C GLU A 127 18.27 -26.19 -26.87
N TYR A 128 18.84 -25.07 -27.32
CA TYR A 128 19.86 -24.33 -26.59
C TYR A 128 19.33 -23.09 -25.86
N HIS A 129 18.04 -22.77 -25.97
CA HIS A 129 17.44 -21.60 -25.29
C HIS A 129 17.64 -21.65 -23.78
N ARG A 130 17.48 -22.84 -23.18
CA ARG A 130 17.69 -23.04 -21.74
C ARG A 130 19.14 -22.79 -21.34
N ALA A 131 20.08 -23.45 -22.02
CA ALA A 131 21.52 -23.27 -21.77
C ALA A 131 21.97 -21.82 -21.99
N PHE A 132 21.43 -21.15 -23.01
CA PHE A 132 21.72 -19.76 -23.29
C PHE A 132 21.17 -18.83 -22.21
N SER A 133 19.96 -19.06 -21.71
CA SER A 133 19.40 -18.25 -20.61
C SER A 133 20.20 -18.40 -19.31
N GLU A 134 20.66 -19.61 -19.00
CA GLU A 134 21.53 -19.89 -17.85
C GLU A 134 22.89 -19.21 -18.02
N LEU A 135 23.49 -19.31 -19.22
CA LEU A 135 24.74 -18.63 -19.56
C LEU A 135 24.63 -17.11 -19.49
N PHE A 136 23.54 -16.53 -20.01
CA PHE A 136 23.30 -15.10 -19.99
C PHE A 136 23.16 -14.57 -18.56
N SER A 137 22.48 -15.33 -17.69
CA SER A 137 22.41 -15.03 -16.25
C SER A 137 23.80 -15.08 -15.60
N ALA A 138 24.62 -16.07 -15.95
CA ALA A 138 25.99 -16.18 -15.45
C ALA A 138 26.88 -15.02 -15.94
N ILE A 139 26.81 -14.67 -17.23
CA ILE A 139 27.55 -13.55 -17.81
C ILE A 139 27.15 -12.24 -17.14
N THR A 140 25.86 -12.01 -16.93
CA THR A 140 25.37 -10.78 -16.27
C THR A 140 25.91 -10.67 -14.85
N LYS A 141 25.94 -11.79 -14.09
CA LYS A 141 26.55 -11.83 -12.75
C LYS A 141 28.04 -11.55 -12.79
N SER A 142 28.78 -12.14 -13.73
CA SER A 142 30.21 -11.89 -13.90
C SER A 142 30.50 -10.43 -14.29
N ILE A 143 29.70 -9.82 -15.16
CA ILE A 143 29.81 -8.40 -15.51
C ILE A 143 29.50 -7.52 -14.29
N ALA A 144 28.52 -7.88 -13.46
CA ALA A 144 28.22 -7.15 -12.23
C ALA A 144 29.32 -7.26 -11.16
N LEU A 145 30.09 -8.35 -11.15
CA LEU A 145 31.23 -8.56 -10.25
C LEU A 145 32.50 -7.87 -10.75
N LEU A 146 32.64 -7.69 -12.06
CA LEU A 146 33.84 -7.11 -12.69
C LEU A 146 34.22 -5.71 -12.15
N PRO A 147 33.29 -4.78 -11.85
CA PRO A 147 33.62 -3.52 -11.18
C PRO A 147 34.25 -3.72 -9.79
N ASN A 148 33.76 -4.68 -9.00
CA ASN A 148 34.32 -4.97 -7.68
C ASN A 148 35.74 -5.57 -7.78
N ASP A 149 35.97 -6.42 -8.80
CA ASP A 149 37.30 -6.94 -9.10
C ASP A 149 38.23 -5.83 -9.60
N MET A 150 37.70 -4.88 -10.38
CA MET A 150 38.43 -3.70 -10.83
C MET A 150 38.77 -2.76 -9.67
N GLU A 151 37.88 -2.59 -8.70
CA GLU A 151 38.18 -1.87 -7.46
C GLU A 151 39.25 -2.60 -6.64
N SER A 152 39.16 -3.93 -6.51
CA SER A 152 40.15 -4.75 -5.80
C SER A 152 41.53 -4.68 -6.46
N THR A 153 41.59 -4.69 -7.79
CA THR A 153 42.85 -4.51 -8.54
C THR A 153 43.35 -3.07 -8.48
N SER A 154 42.47 -2.08 -8.45
CA SER A 154 42.85 -0.67 -8.21
C SER A 154 43.40 -0.46 -6.80
N TRP A 155 42.82 -1.12 -5.79
CA TRP A 155 43.33 -1.14 -4.43
C TRP A 155 44.73 -1.74 -4.39
N MET A 156 44.96 -2.88 -5.06
CA MET A 156 46.29 -3.48 -5.19
C MET A 156 47.28 -2.58 -5.93
N LYS A 157 46.85 -1.86 -6.96
CA LYS A 157 47.69 -0.89 -7.68
C LYS A 157 48.08 0.30 -6.80
N ASN A 158 47.13 0.85 -6.05
CA ASN A 158 47.34 2.00 -5.17
C ASN A 158 48.11 1.61 -3.89
N HIS A 159 47.93 0.39 -3.41
CA HIS A 159 48.70 -0.24 -2.35
C HIS A 159 49.72 -1.18 -2.95
N SER A 160 50.51 -0.73 -3.93
CA SER A 160 51.67 -1.49 -4.38
C SER A 160 52.50 -1.80 -3.15
N ILE A 161 52.38 -3.03 -2.68
CA ILE A 161 53.12 -3.51 -1.53
C ILE A 161 54.51 -3.80 -2.10
N THR A 162 55.30 -2.74 -2.25
CA THR A 162 56.66 -2.85 -2.77
C THR A 162 57.41 -3.80 -1.85
N ASP A 163 58.17 -4.73 -2.42
CA ASP A 163 58.94 -5.72 -1.68
C ASP A 163 59.81 -5.07 -0.59
N GLU A 164 60.27 -3.83 -0.83
CA GLU A 164 60.98 -3.00 0.15
C GLU A 164 60.15 -2.64 1.39
N LYS A 165 58.85 -2.31 1.24
CA LYS A 165 57.98 -1.99 2.39
C LYS A 165 57.66 -3.23 3.21
N ILE A 166 57.40 -4.36 2.54
CA ILE A 166 57.15 -5.65 3.21
C ILE A 166 58.42 -6.09 3.93
N SER A 167 59.54 -6.12 3.22
CA SER A 167 60.82 -6.53 3.80
C SER A 167 61.20 -5.64 4.97
N ASN A 168 61.00 -4.31 4.90
CA ASN A 168 61.25 -3.43 6.04
C ASN A 168 60.35 -3.75 7.24
N GLN A 169 59.06 -4.08 7.02
CA GLN A 169 58.19 -4.54 8.10
C GLN A 169 58.62 -5.90 8.67
N ILE A 170 59.05 -6.84 7.83
CA ILE A 170 59.57 -8.15 8.24
C ILE A 170 60.89 -8.00 9.01
N TYR A 171 61.81 -7.15 8.55
CA TYR A 171 63.05 -6.87 9.27
C TYR A 171 62.78 -6.16 10.59
N GLY A 172 61.80 -5.25 10.64
CA GLY A 172 61.35 -4.62 11.87
C GLY A 172 60.81 -5.62 12.89
N THR A 173 59.95 -6.56 12.47
CA THR A 173 59.44 -7.61 13.35
C THR A 173 60.51 -8.61 13.74
N ALA A 174 61.38 -9.03 12.82
CA ALA A 174 62.50 -9.92 13.10
C ALA A 174 63.49 -9.29 14.11
N SER A 175 63.77 -7.99 13.98
CA SER A 175 64.58 -7.23 14.93
C SER A 175 63.93 -7.19 16.31
N LEU A 176 62.62 -6.90 16.39
CA LEU A 176 61.88 -6.95 17.66
C LEU A 176 61.95 -8.35 18.30
N VAL A 177 61.75 -9.41 17.52
CA VAL A 177 61.86 -10.80 18.00
C VAL A 177 63.26 -11.10 18.50
N ALA A 178 64.31 -10.66 17.79
CA ALA A 178 65.69 -10.80 18.24
C ALA A 178 65.96 -10.01 19.54
N MET A 179 65.41 -8.81 19.69
CA MET A 179 65.51 -8.03 20.93
C MET A 179 64.85 -8.76 22.11
N TYR A 180 63.66 -9.33 21.92
CA TYR A 180 63.01 -10.14 22.95
C TYR A 180 63.80 -11.41 23.27
N GLY A 181 64.37 -12.08 22.26
CA GLY A 181 65.26 -13.23 22.46
C GLY A 181 66.49 -12.87 23.29
N ASN A 182 67.18 -11.78 22.94
CA ASN A 182 68.34 -11.29 23.69
C ASN A 182 67.98 -10.88 25.13
N TYR A 183 66.80 -10.29 25.33
CA TYR A 183 66.30 -9.96 26.66
C TYR A 183 66.05 -11.22 27.49
N PHE A 184 65.44 -12.25 26.88
CA PHE A 184 65.24 -13.55 27.52
C PHE A 184 66.57 -14.22 27.89
N ASP A 185 67.54 -14.23 26.98
CA ASP A 185 68.88 -14.79 27.23
C ASP A 185 69.61 -14.04 28.35
N SER A 186 69.47 -12.71 28.40
CA SER A 186 70.01 -11.90 29.49
C SER A 186 69.37 -12.25 30.84
N LEU A 187 68.05 -12.43 30.87
CA LEU A 187 67.34 -12.87 32.08
C LEU A 187 67.77 -14.27 32.52
N ASP A 188 67.95 -15.22 31.59
CA ASP A 188 68.43 -16.55 31.95
C ASP A 188 69.86 -16.49 32.51
N ARG A 189 70.74 -15.65 31.95
CA ARG A 189 72.08 -15.41 32.52
C ARG A 189 72.01 -14.85 33.94
N VAL A 190 71.16 -13.85 34.20
CA VAL A 190 70.96 -13.31 35.56
C VAL A 190 70.44 -14.39 36.50
N ARG A 191 69.51 -15.23 36.05
CA ARG A 191 69.00 -16.35 36.84
C ARG A 191 70.10 -17.36 37.15
N GLN A 192 70.95 -17.69 36.18
CA GLN A 192 72.08 -18.59 36.38
C GLN A 192 73.12 -18.00 37.34
N THR A 193 73.45 -16.71 37.25
CA THR A 193 74.41 -16.08 38.17
C THR A 193 73.84 -15.96 39.58
N LEU A 194 72.54 -15.65 39.74
CA LEU A 194 71.87 -15.70 41.05
C LEU A 194 71.89 -17.11 41.65
N LYS A 195 71.66 -18.14 40.82
CA LYS A 195 71.77 -19.53 41.28
C LYS A 195 73.20 -19.87 41.73
N GLN A 196 74.20 -19.46 40.96
CA GLN A 196 75.61 -19.64 41.34
C GLN A 196 75.95 -18.90 42.64
N MET A 197 75.46 -17.66 42.83
CA MET A 197 75.64 -16.92 44.08
C MET A 197 74.95 -17.62 45.27
N HIS A 198 73.72 -18.10 45.08
CA HIS A 198 73.02 -18.88 46.10
C HIS A 198 73.78 -20.15 46.46
N ASP A 199 74.29 -20.89 45.48
CA ASP A 199 75.05 -22.14 45.73
C ASP A 199 76.38 -21.85 46.45
N VAL A 200 77.03 -20.71 46.19
CA VAL A 200 78.22 -20.25 46.92
C VAL A 200 77.89 -19.84 48.37
N ASP A 201 76.73 -19.23 48.61
CA ASP A 201 76.30 -18.82 49.95
C ASP A 201 75.79 -20.03 50.77
N ALA A 202 75.11 -20.98 50.12
CA ALA A 202 74.71 -22.26 50.72
C ALA A 202 75.90 -23.20 50.97
N GLY A 203 76.99 -23.08 50.20
CA GLY A 203 78.26 -23.77 50.40
C GLY A 203 79.18 -23.13 51.46
N LYS A 204 78.75 -22.03 52.09
CA LYS A 204 79.47 -21.32 53.16
C LYS A 204 78.95 -21.62 54.57
N LYS A 205 78.27 -22.75 54.78
CA LYS A 205 77.97 -23.31 56.11
C LYS A 205 78.70 -24.62 56.36
#